data_AF-R7KVD9-F1
#
_entry.id   AF-R7KVD9-F1
#
_cell.length_a   1.000
_cell.length_b   1.000
_cell.length_c   1.000
_cell.angle_alpha   90.00
_cell.angle_beta   90.00
_cell.angle_gamma   90.00
#
_symmetry.space_group_name_H-M   'P 1'
#
loop_
_entity.id
_entity.type
_entity.pdbx_description
1 polymer ?
#
loop_
_entity_poly.entity_id
_entity_poly.type
_entity_poly.pdbx_seq_one_letter_code
_entity_poly.pdbx_strand_id
1 'polypeptide(L)'
;MDLLNESAAVNELAHIIVKGSAELFNSVKYIYSIADSSFYSVDIRDAFRIIFESGADMLPSLGLSADKSVCAEMASDEYNKVLVLMAYSFAVRIPVLRGLRGASGPLTDSQLDKIYSAVMAMGAENYRNAVPESYEDMKALAKKGKELPPYSADWFKIYVLKNVPQLAELTNKNVFLFGFADLLFPLYWPHIEEKLFERLKALSADDFGGGMEI
;
A
#
# COMPACT_ATOMS: atom_id res chain seq x y z
N MET A 1 3.24 10.70 -22.22
CA MET A 1 4.17 11.24 -21.22
C MET A 1 5.57 10.79 -21.58
N ASP A 2 6.49 11.73 -21.75
CA ASP A 2 7.86 11.42 -22.09
C ASP A 2 8.72 11.36 -20.83
N LEU A 3 9.23 10.16 -20.52
CA LEU A 3 10.09 9.94 -19.35
C LEU A 3 11.54 10.23 -19.70
N LEU A 4 12.24 10.98 -18.84
CA LEU A 4 13.65 11.35 -19.05
C LEU A 4 14.56 10.13 -19.18
N ASN A 5 14.30 9.12 -18.34
CA ASN A 5 14.91 7.79 -18.42
C ASN A 5 13.89 6.74 -17.98
N GLU A 6 13.29 6.07 -18.97
CA GLU A 6 12.21 5.13 -18.70
C GLU A 6 12.64 3.96 -17.80
N SER A 7 13.83 3.40 -17.97
CA SER A 7 14.28 2.28 -17.13
C SER A 7 14.49 2.70 -15.68
N ALA A 8 15.08 3.88 -15.45
CA ALA A 8 15.26 4.41 -14.10
C ALA A 8 13.91 4.74 -13.46
N ALA A 9 13.00 5.35 -14.22
CA ALA A 9 11.66 5.69 -13.75
C ALA A 9 10.84 4.44 -13.38
N VAL A 10 10.87 3.41 -14.21
CA VAL A 10 10.21 2.12 -13.93
C VAL A 10 10.71 1.53 -12.61
N ASN A 11 12.03 1.45 -12.43
CA ASN A 11 12.60 0.88 -11.22
C ASN A 11 12.27 1.71 -9.98
N GLU A 12 12.33 3.03 -10.08
CA GLU A 12 12.08 3.91 -8.93
C GLU A 12 10.61 3.88 -8.49
N LEU A 13 9.66 3.90 -9.44
CA LEU A 13 8.23 3.76 -9.13
C LEU A 13 7.93 2.39 -8.52
N ALA A 14 8.56 1.32 -9.03
CA ALA A 14 8.44 -0.01 -8.42
C ALA A 14 9.00 -0.05 -6.99
N HIS A 15 10.13 0.59 -6.73
CA HIS A 15 10.70 0.72 -5.39
C HIS A 15 9.77 1.46 -4.42
N ILE A 16 9.11 2.55 -4.85
CA ILE A 16 8.13 3.27 -4.04
C ILE A 16 6.98 2.34 -3.63
N ILE A 17 6.45 1.55 -4.57
CA ILE A 17 5.35 0.60 -4.32
C ILE A 17 5.77 -0.46 -3.31
N VAL A 18 6.91 -1.12 -3.52
CA VAL A 18 7.39 -2.19 -2.63
C VAL A 18 7.73 -1.63 -1.24
N LYS A 19 8.41 -0.48 -1.16
CA LYS A 19 8.70 0.18 0.11
C LYS A 19 7.42 0.57 0.85
N GLY A 20 6.45 1.15 0.16
CA GLY A 20 5.14 1.49 0.72
C GLY A 20 4.41 0.27 1.26
N SER A 21 4.49 -0.88 0.58
CA SER A 21 3.87 -2.12 1.07
C SER A 21 4.53 -2.63 2.35
N ALA A 22 5.86 -2.51 2.48
CA ALA A 22 6.59 -2.86 3.69
C ALA A 22 6.30 -1.90 4.85
N GLU A 23 6.19 -0.60 4.56
CA GLU A 23 5.78 0.41 5.53
C GLU A 23 4.36 0.16 6.04
N LEU A 24 3.40 -0.16 5.16
CA LEU A 24 2.04 -0.54 5.55
C LEU A 24 2.05 -1.79 6.44
N PHE A 25 2.78 -2.84 6.04
CA PHE A 25 2.93 -4.08 6.79
C PHE A 25 3.46 -3.82 8.21
N ASN A 26 4.51 -3.02 8.34
CA ASN A 26 5.08 -2.65 9.64
C ASN A 26 4.13 -1.77 10.46
N SER A 27 3.40 -0.84 9.82
CA SER A 27 2.42 0.00 10.48
C SER A 27 1.32 -0.82 11.14
N VAL A 28 0.83 -1.86 10.44
CA VAL A 28 -0.15 -2.81 10.99
C VAL A 28 0.37 -3.49 12.26
N LYS A 29 1.63 -3.93 12.25
CA LYS A 29 2.26 -4.58 13.42
C LYS A 29 2.41 -3.62 14.61
N TYR A 30 2.92 -2.42 14.38
CA TYR A 30 3.06 -1.42 15.43
C TYR A 30 1.70 -1.02 16.02
N ILE A 31 0.67 -0.91 15.19
CA ILE A 31 -0.66 -0.52 15.70
C ILE A 31 -1.34 -1.67 16.42
N TYR A 32 -1.08 -2.92 16.02
CA TYR A 32 -1.48 -4.07 16.83
C TYR A 32 -0.93 -4.00 18.26
N SER A 33 0.26 -3.43 18.46
CA SER A 33 0.86 -3.23 19.78
C SER A 33 0.13 -2.19 20.64
N ILE A 34 -0.61 -1.24 20.04
CA ILE A 34 -1.39 -0.24 20.78
C ILE A 34 -2.41 -0.93 21.68
N ALA A 35 -3.14 -1.92 21.14
CA ALA A 35 -4.16 -2.63 21.89
C ALA A 35 -3.62 -3.54 23.00
N ASP A 36 -2.30 -3.75 23.07
CA ASP A 36 -1.66 -4.56 24.11
C ASP A 36 -1.45 -3.78 25.42
N SER A 37 -0.80 -2.61 25.32
CA SER A 37 -0.34 -1.86 26.49
C SER A 37 -0.49 -0.34 26.39
N SER A 38 -0.86 0.19 25.21
CA SER A 38 -0.81 1.63 24.93
C SER A 38 -2.16 2.23 24.50
N PHE A 39 -3.26 1.49 24.67
CA PHE A 39 -4.57 1.87 24.14
C PHE A 39 -5.08 3.22 24.66
N TYR A 40 -4.79 3.55 25.93
CA TYR A 40 -5.19 4.81 26.55
C TYR A 40 -4.09 5.87 26.56
N SER A 41 -2.86 5.52 26.22
CA SER A 41 -1.71 6.43 26.27
C SER A 41 -1.30 6.98 24.90
N VAL A 42 -1.67 6.30 23.81
CA VAL A 42 -1.36 6.71 22.45
C VAL A 42 -2.61 7.23 21.77
N ASP A 43 -2.59 8.50 21.34
CA ASP A 43 -3.60 9.04 20.46
C ASP A 43 -3.43 8.46 19.05
N ILE A 44 -4.47 7.82 18.54
CA ILE A 44 -4.44 7.19 17.22
C ILE A 44 -4.12 8.22 16.11
N ARG A 45 -4.48 9.49 16.29
CA ARG A 45 -4.18 10.57 15.34
C ARG A 45 -2.67 10.81 15.22
N ASP A 46 -1.94 10.71 16.32
CA ASP A 46 -0.48 10.84 16.30
C ASP A 46 0.17 9.66 15.57
N ALA A 47 -0.37 8.44 15.74
CA ALA A 47 0.10 7.26 15.01
C ALA A 47 -0.12 7.42 13.49
N PHE A 48 -1.31 7.89 13.06
CA PHE A 48 -1.58 8.18 11.65
C PHE A 48 -0.68 9.28 11.09
N ARG A 49 -0.47 10.37 11.83
CA ARG A 49 0.44 11.45 11.43
C ARG A 49 1.85 10.90 11.19
N ILE A 50 2.37 10.08 12.11
CA ILE A 50 3.69 9.46 11.96
C ILE A 50 3.74 8.55 10.73
N ILE A 51 2.74 7.68 10.52
CA ILE A 51 2.70 6.78 9.37
C ILE A 51 2.80 7.54 8.05
N PHE A 52 2.05 8.63 7.90
CA PHE A 52 2.01 9.37 6.65
C PHE A 52 3.21 10.32 6.49
N GLU A 53 3.60 11.06 7.53
CA GLU A 53 4.65 12.08 7.42
C GLU A 53 6.06 11.52 7.59
N SER A 54 6.26 10.57 8.51
CA SER A 54 7.57 10.13 8.98
C SER A 54 7.89 8.66 8.66
N GLY A 55 6.87 7.85 8.38
CA GLY A 55 6.98 6.42 8.13
C GLY A 55 6.91 5.55 9.39
N ALA A 56 6.63 4.26 9.18
CA ALA A 56 6.38 3.29 10.26
C ALA A 56 7.53 3.14 11.27
N ASP A 57 8.77 3.36 10.83
CA ASP A 57 9.98 3.21 11.66
C ASP A 57 10.05 4.25 12.80
N MET A 58 9.23 5.30 12.75
CA MET A 58 9.14 6.33 13.78
C MET A 58 8.03 6.05 14.81
N LEU A 59 7.19 5.02 14.61
CA LEU A 59 6.17 4.62 15.58
C LEU A 59 6.70 4.22 16.97
N PRO A 60 7.92 3.66 17.12
CA PRO A 60 8.53 3.45 18.43
C PRO A 60 8.68 4.73 19.28
N SER A 61 8.69 5.92 18.66
CA SER A 61 8.70 7.19 19.40
C SER A 61 7.45 7.42 20.26
N LEU A 62 6.36 6.70 19.98
CA LEU A 62 5.13 6.68 20.79
C LEU A 62 5.17 5.60 21.89
N GLY A 63 6.30 4.93 22.09
CA GLY A 63 6.44 3.80 23.03
C GLY A 63 5.85 2.49 22.49
N LEU A 64 5.65 2.37 21.17
CA LEU A 64 5.13 1.16 20.53
C LEU A 64 6.25 0.16 20.25
N SER A 65 5.93 -1.13 20.34
CA SER A 65 6.85 -2.22 20.04
C SER A 65 6.22 -3.26 19.12
N ALA A 66 6.91 -3.59 18.03
CA ALA A 66 6.54 -4.68 17.14
C ALA A 66 7.26 -6.00 17.50
N ASP A 67 7.71 -6.14 18.76
CA ASP A 67 8.44 -7.30 19.24
C ASP A 67 7.60 -8.58 19.19
N LYS A 68 8.30 -9.72 19.10
CA LYS A 68 7.68 -11.05 19.00
C LYS A 68 6.76 -11.39 20.18
N SER A 69 6.98 -10.83 21.36
CA SER A 69 6.11 -11.03 22.52
C SER A 69 4.80 -10.26 22.40
N VAL A 70 4.83 -9.08 21.77
CA VAL A 70 3.67 -8.18 21.63
C VAL A 70 2.88 -8.50 20.36
N CYS A 71 3.51 -9.00 19.31
CA CYS A 71 2.86 -9.37 18.05
C CYS A 71 2.98 -10.89 17.78
N ALA A 72 2.85 -11.72 18.82
CA ALA A 72 3.04 -13.17 18.71
C ALA A 72 2.07 -13.82 17.71
N GLU A 73 0.85 -13.30 17.63
CA GLU A 73 -0.21 -13.73 16.72
C GLU A 73 0.15 -13.48 15.24
N MET A 74 1.10 -12.57 14.99
CA MET A 74 1.62 -12.20 13.67
C MET A 74 2.98 -12.86 13.35
N ALA A 75 3.45 -13.81 14.17
CA ALA A 75 4.78 -14.40 14.02
C ALA A 75 4.84 -15.59 13.04
N SER A 76 3.70 -16.00 12.45
CA SER A 76 3.65 -17.17 11.57
C SER A 76 4.15 -16.87 10.15
N ASP A 77 4.68 -17.89 9.47
CA ASP A 77 5.06 -17.79 8.06
C ASP A 77 3.86 -17.44 7.16
N GLU A 78 2.66 -17.87 7.56
CA GLU A 78 1.43 -17.55 6.85
C GLU A 78 1.08 -16.06 6.99
N TYR A 79 1.26 -15.45 8.18
CA TYR A 79 1.12 -14.00 8.31
C TYR A 79 2.16 -13.23 7.48
N ASN A 80 3.39 -13.75 7.38
CA ASN A 80 4.44 -13.12 6.55
C ASN A 80 4.06 -13.03 5.05
N LYS A 81 3.13 -13.87 4.56
CA LYS A 81 2.59 -13.75 3.20
C LYS A 81 1.75 -12.50 2.97
N VAL A 82 1.28 -11.84 4.04
CA VAL A 82 0.57 -10.56 3.92
C VAL A 82 1.44 -9.50 3.24
N LEU A 83 2.76 -9.50 3.46
CA LEU A 83 3.67 -8.52 2.82
C LEU A 83 3.63 -8.61 1.29
N VAL A 84 3.77 -9.83 0.73
CA VAL A 84 3.76 -10.02 -0.73
C VAL A 84 2.37 -9.75 -1.33
N LEU A 85 1.32 -9.99 -0.55
CA LEU A 85 -0.05 -9.66 -0.90
C LEU A 85 -0.31 -8.15 -0.88
N MET A 86 0.24 -7.39 0.08
CA MET A 86 0.18 -5.92 0.10
C MET A 86 0.91 -5.32 -1.10
N ALA A 87 2.07 -5.87 -1.46
CA ALA A 87 2.80 -5.44 -2.65
C ALA A 87 1.97 -5.71 -3.92
N TYR A 88 1.33 -6.87 -4.01
CA TYR A 88 0.45 -7.20 -5.13
C TYR A 88 -0.80 -6.30 -5.18
N SER A 89 -1.44 -6.05 -4.03
CA SER A 89 -2.64 -5.20 -3.95
C SER A 89 -2.37 -3.75 -4.35
N PHE A 90 -1.14 -3.27 -4.19
CA PHE A 90 -0.68 -2.00 -4.77
C PHE A 90 -0.35 -2.12 -6.26
N ALA A 91 0.31 -3.22 -6.67
CA ALA A 91 0.69 -3.44 -8.06
C ALA A 91 -0.52 -3.41 -9.02
N VAL A 92 -1.63 -4.04 -8.63
CA VAL A 92 -2.86 -4.05 -9.45
C VAL A 92 -3.45 -2.65 -9.66
N ARG A 93 -3.09 -1.68 -8.82
CA ARG A 93 -3.57 -0.29 -8.89
C ARG A 93 -2.66 0.66 -9.68
N ILE A 94 -1.50 0.21 -10.14
CA ILE A 94 -0.59 0.96 -11.04
C ILE A 94 -1.32 1.67 -12.19
N PRO A 95 -2.39 1.11 -12.81
CA PRO A 95 -3.12 1.80 -13.87
C PRO A 95 -3.68 3.17 -13.49
N VAL A 96 -3.82 3.51 -12.21
CA VAL A 96 -4.21 4.86 -11.76
C VAL A 96 -3.25 5.94 -12.28
N LEU A 97 -1.98 5.61 -12.49
CA LEU A 97 -0.96 6.51 -13.03
C LEU A 97 -1.30 7.05 -14.43
N ARG A 98 -2.23 6.40 -15.15
CA ARG A 98 -2.77 6.93 -16.40
C ARG A 98 -3.52 8.25 -16.22
N GLY A 99 -4.05 8.51 -15.02
CA GLY A 99 -4.74 9.75 -14.67
C GLY A 99 -3.84 10.97 -14.73
N LEU A 100 -2.53 10.81 -14.47
CA LEU A 100 -1.57 11.88 -14.65
C LEU A 100 -1.27 12.09 -16.14
N ARG A 101 -1.63 13.27 -16.66
CA ARG A 101 -1.45 13.63 -18.07
C ARG A 101 -0.41 14.73 -18.19
N GLY A 102 0.73 14.41 -18.81
CA GLY A 102 1.68 15.43 -19.24
C GLY A 102 1.33 15.98 -20.62
N ALA A 103 2.12 16.94 -21.11
CA ALA A 103 1.98 17.53 -22.43
C ALA A 103 1.98 16.48 -23.57
N SER A 104 2.78 15.42 -23.43
CA SER A 104 2.83 14.29 -24.38
C SER A 104 1.77 13.22 -24.08
N GLY A 105 0.72 13.56 -23.32
CA GLY A 105 -0.37 12.66 -22.92
C GLY A 105 -0.05 11.80 -21.69
N PRO A 106 -0.91 10.82 -21.34
CA PRO A 106 -0.71 9.94 -20.20
C PRO A 106 0.42 8.92 -20.44
N LEU A 107 0.74 8.11 -19.42
CA LEU A 107 1.56 6.91 -19.59
C LEU A 107 0.91 5.92 -20.57
N THR A 108 1.75 5.24 -21.34
CA THR A 108 1.33 4.20 -22.29
C THR A 108 1.04 2.87 -21.60
N ASP A 109 0.30 1.97 -22.26
CA ASP A 109 0.06 0.59 -21.76
C ASP A 109 1.41 -0.11 -21.49
N SER A 110 2.39 0.05 -22.39
CA SER A 110 3.72 -0.56 -22.23
C SER A 110 4.49 -0.04 -21.01
N GLN A 111 4.41 1.26 -20.71
CA GLN A 111 5.07 1.83 -19.54
C GLN A 111 4.45 1.30 -18.24
N LEU A 112 3.12 1.25 -18.16
CA LEU A 112 2.43 0.67 -16.99
C LEU A 112 2.77 -0.82 -16.81
N ASP A 113 2.81 -1.58 -17.91
CA ASP A 113 3.14 -3.01 -17.88
C ASP A 113 4.57 -3.26 -17.38
N LYS A 114 5.51 -2.37 -17.71
CA LYS A 114 6.89 -2.42 -17.21
C LYS A 114 6.97 -2.14 -15.71
N ILE A 115 6.24 -1.13 -15.21
CA ILE A 115 6.19 -0.83 -13.77
C ILE A 115 5.57 -2.01 -13.01
N TYR A 116 4.44 -2.54 -13.50
CA TYR A 116 3.79 -3.72 -12.91
C TYR A 116 4.74 -4.92 -12.88
N SER A 117 5.37 -5.24 -14.01
CA SER A 117 6.31 -6.36 -14.10
C SER A 117 7.51 -6.19 -13.17
N ALA A 118 8.01 -4.96 -12.99
CA ALA A 118 9.11 -4.67 -12.06
C ALA A 118 8.70 -4.93 -10.60
N VAL A 119 7.48 -4.52 -10.19
CA VAL A 119 6.96 -4.81 -8.84
C VAL A 119 6.80 -6.32 -8.63
N MET A 120 6.27 -7.05 -9.62
CA MET A 120 6.14 -8.51 -9.56
C MET A 120 7.52 -9.19 -9.44
N ALA A 121 8.52 -8.73 -10.19
CA ALA A 121 9.89 -9.24 -10.11
C ALA A 121 10.56 -8.98 -8.74
N MET A 122 10.10 -7.98 -7.99
CA MET A 122 10.54 -7.69 -6.63
C MET A 122 9.84 -8.55 -5.56
N GLY A 123 9.00 -9.51 -5.95
CA GLY A 123 8.42 -10.50 -5.05
C GLY A 123 6.95 -10.27 -4.68
N ALA A 124 6.26 -9.32 -5.33
CA ALA A 124 4.81 -9.22 -5.21
C ALA A 124 4.14 -10.47 -5.82
N GLU A 125 3.12 -11.01 -5.14
CA GLU A 125 2.45 -12.24 -5.55
C GLU A 125 1.01 -12.27 -5.01
N ASN A 126 0.05 -12.70 -5.83
CA ASN A 126 -1.31 -12.97 -5.37
C ASN A 126 -1.44 -14.37 -4.75
N TYR A 127 -0.74 -14.59 -3.65
CA TYR A 127 -0.73 -15.88 -2.96
C TYR A 127 -2.16 -16.34 -2.61
N ARG A 128 -2.51 -17.57 -3.02
CA ARG A 128 -3.86 -18.18 -2.89
C ARG A 128 -5.00 -17.37 -3.52
N ASN A 129 -4.71 -16.48 -4.47
CA ASN A 129 -5.69 -15.57 -5.07
C ASN A 129 -6.45 -14.77 -4.00
N ALA A 130 -5.74 -14.32 -2.96
CA ALA A 130 -6.35 -13.64 -1.82
C ALA A 130 -6.83 -12.22 -2.15
N VAL A 131 -6.13 -11.51 -3.05
CA VAL A 131 -6.55 -10.21 -3.57
C VAL A 131 -7.48 -10.46 -4.76
N PRO A 132 -8.75 -10.02 -4.69
CA PRO A 132 -9.73 -10.30 -5.75
C PRO A 132 -9.48 -9.48 -7.02
N GLU A 133 -8.84 -8.32 -6.90
CA GLU A 133 -8.55 -7.44 -8.03
C GLU A 133 -7.40 -7.98 -8.90
N SER A 134 -7.51 -7.73 -10.21
CA SER A 134 -6.45 -8.01 -11.18
C SER A 134 -5.96 -6.73 -11.85
N TYR A 135 -4.68 -6.74 -12.24
CA TYR A 135 -4.07 -5.63 -12.98
C TYR A 135 -4.79 -5.36 -14.31
N GLU A 136 -5.21 -6.40 -15.02
CA GLU A 136 -5.90 -6.27 -16.32
C GLU A 136 -7.28 -5.61 -16.17
N ASP A 137 -8.03 -5.95 -15.13
CA ASP A 137 -9.32 -5.31 -14.86
C ASP A 137 -9.16 -3.83 -14.54
N MET A 138 -8.19 -3.49 -13.70
CA MET A 138 -7.87 -2.10 -13.34
C MET A 138 -7.37 -1.30 -14.55
N LYS A 139 -6.55 -1.93 -15.40
CA LYS A 139 -6.07 -1.33 -16.66
C LYS A 139 -7.23 -1.06 -17.62
N ALA A 140 -8.18 -1.98 -17.72
CA ALA A 140 -9.37 -1.81 -18.56
C ALA A 140 -10.28 -0.68 -18.06
N LEU A 141 -10.41 -0.50 -16.74
CA LEU A 141 -11.16 0.63 -16.15
C LEU A 141 -10.45 1.97 -16.40
N ALA A 142 -9.15 2.05 -16.10
CA ALA A 142 -8.35 3.26 -16.30
C ALA A 142 -8.34 3.70 -17.77
N LYS A 143 -8.25 2.76 -18.72
CA LYS A 143 -8.30 3.04 -20.16
C LYS A 143 -9.63 3.64 -20.62
N LYS A 144 -10.73 3.29 -19.94
CA LYS A 144 -12.06 3.85 -20.17
C LYS A 144 -12.29 5.19 -19.45
N GLY A 145 -11.29 5.72 -18.75
CA GLY A 145 -11.42 6.92 -17.92
C GLY A 145 -12.39 6.73 -16.75
N LYS A 146 -12.63 5.48 -16.33
CA LYS A 146 -13.44 5.18 -15.15
C LYS A 146 -12.59 5.24 -13.90
N GLU A 147 -13.19 5.74 -12.83
CA GLU A 147 -12.58 5.68 -11.51
C GLU A 147 -12.31 4.22 -11.10
N LEU A 148 -11.15 3.99 -10.49
CA LEU A 148 -10.82 2.69 -9.93
C LEU A 148 -11.61 2.50 -8.63
N PRO A 149 -12.06 1.29 -8.30
CA PRO A 149 -12.69 1.03 -7.01
C PRO A 149 -11.83 1.53 -5.85
N PRO A 150 -12.43 2.02 -4.75
CA PRO A 150 -11.68 2.42 -3.55
C PRO A 150 -10.79 1.28 -3.06
N TYR A 151 -9.61 1.61 -2.55
CA TYR A 151 -8.74 0.59 -1.95
C TYR A 151 -9.29 0.18 -0.58
N SER A 152 -9.37 -1.13 -0.33
CA SER A 152 -10.03 -1.72 0.84
C SER A 152 -9.12 -2.71 1.58
N ALA A 153 -9.38 -2.90 2.87
CA ALA A 153 -8.75 -3.91 3.71
C ALA A 153 -9.45 -5.30 3.66
N ASP A 154 -10.50 -5.47 2.86
CA ASP A 154 -11.32 -6.69 2.88
C ASP A 154 -10.52 -7.94 2.53
N TRP A 155 -9.67 -7.88 1.50
CA TRP A 155 -8.79 -8.99 1.14
C TRP A 155 -7.86 -9.37 2.29
N PHE A 156 -7.34 -8.38 3.03
CA PHE A 156 -6.46 -8.60 4.18
C PHE A 156 -7.21 -9.28 5.31
N LYS A 157 -8.39 -8.78 5.68
CA LYS A 157 -9.23 -9.37 6.72
C LYS A 157 -9.62 -10.81 6.36
N ILE A 158 -10.11 -11.05 5.15
CA ILE A 158 -10.51 -12.37 4.67
C ILE A 158 -9.31 -13.34 4.71
N TYR A 159 -8.15 -12.90 4.22
CA TYR A 159 -6.95 -13.72 4.20
C TYR A 159 -6.49 -14.07 5.63
N VAL A 160 -6.38 -13.08 6.51
CA VAL A 160 -5.92 -13.28 7.89
C VAL A 160 -6.90 -14.18 8.66
N LEU A 161 -8.20 -13.91 8.62
CA LEU A 161 -9.22 -14.70 9.32
C LEU A 161 -9.26 -16.16 8.84
N LYS A 162 -8.97 -16.41 7.56
CA LYS A 162 -8.99 -17.75 6.98
C LYS A 162 -7.72 -18.55 7.26
N ASN A 163 -6.56 -17.88 7.31
CA ASN A 163 -5.27 -18.56 7.24
C ASN A 163 -4.38 -18.36 8.49
N VAL A 164 -4.69 -17.40 9.36
CA VAL A 164 -3.92 -17.13 10.59
C VAL A 164 -4.83 -17.33 11.81
N PRO A 165 -4.93 -18.57 12.36
CA PRO A 165 -5.88 -18.91 13.41
C PRO A 165 -5.80 -18.00 14.65
N GLN A 166 -4.59 -17.58 15.04
CA GLN A 166 -4.35 -16.72 16.19
C GLN A 166 -5.01 -15.35 16.05
N LEU A 167 -5.09 -14.83 14.82
CA LEU A 167 -5.76 -13.57 14.52
C LEU A 167 -7.26 -13.73 14.24
N ALA A 168 -7.73 -14.97 14.07
CA ALA A 168 -9.16 -15.28 13.91
C ALA A 168 -9.91 -15.38 15.24
N GLU A 169 -9.20 -15.49 16.37
CA GLU A 169 -9.79 -15.49 17.69
C GLU A 169 -10.47 -14.14 18.00
N LEU A 170 -11.64 -14.18 18.63
CA LEU A 170 -12.39 -12.99 19.01
C LEU A 170 -11.82 -12.38 20.29
N THR A 171 -10.75 -11.59 20.14
CA THR A 171 -10.12 -10.83 21.24
C THR A 171 -10.24 -9.33 20.96
N ASN A 172 -10.16 -8.50 22.01
CA ASN A 172 -10.17 -7.04 21.86
C ASN A 172 -9.06 -6.56 20.91
N LYS A 173 -7.88 -7.19 20.99
CA LYS A 173 -6.70 -6.87 20.19
C LYS A 173 -6.92 -7.17 18.70
N ASN A 174 -7.53 -8.32 18.37
CA ASN A 174 -7.83 -8.70 17.00
C ASN A 174 -8.98 -7.86 16.42
N VAL A 175 -10.01 -7.57 17.21
CA VAL A 175 -11.10 -6.66 16.77
C VAL A 175 -10.56 -5.26 16.51
N PHE A 176 -9.68 -4.75 17.39
CA PHE A 176 -9.00 -3.48 17.19
C PHE A 176 -8.16 -3.46 15.91
N LEU A 177 -7.38 -4.52 15.65
CA LEU A 177 -6.61 -4.67 14.41
C LEU A 177 -7.48 -4.51 13.16
N PHE A 178 -8.60 -5.21 13.10
CA PHE A 178 -9.44 -5.22 11.90
C PHE A 178 -10.18 -3.90 11.72
N GLY A 179 -10.70 -3.31 12.79
CA GLY A 179 -11.30 -1.98 12.74
C GLY A 179 -10.28 -0.91 12.35
N PHE A 180 -9.03 -1.06 12.77
CA PHE A 180 -7.94 -0.19 12.36
C PHE A 180 -7.56 -0.39 10.89
N ALA A 181 -7.46 -1.64 10.41
CA ALA A 181 -7.15 -1.93 9.01
C ALA A 181 -8.18 -1.29 8.05
N ASP A 182 -9.46 -1.29 8.44
CA ASP A 182 -10.55 -0.64 7.69
C ASP A 182 -10.38 0.88 7.54
N LEU A 183 -9.63 1.53 8.45
CA LEU A 183 -9.27 2.94 8.32
C LEU A 183 -7.94 3.12 7.59
N LEU A 184 -6.92 2.34 7.97
CA LEU A 184 -5.56 2.55 7.46
C LEU A 184 -5.46 2.29 5.97
N PHE A 185 -6.00 1.18 5.47
CA PHE A 185 -5.79 0.80 4.08
C PHE A 185 -6.36 1.86 3.12
N PRO A 186 -7.64 2.27 3.23
CA PRO A 186 -8.20 3.30 2.35
C PRO A 186 -7.48 4.65 2.41
N LEU A 187 -6.89 5.01 3.56
CA LEU A 187 -6.12 6.25 3.72
C LEU A 187 -4.68 6.13 3.22
N TYR A 188 -4.11 4.94 3.27
CA TYR A 188 -2.71 4.72 2.91
C TYR A 188 -2.48 4.67 1.40
N TRP A 189 -3.42 4.13 0.62
CA TRP A 189 -3.27 4.14 -0.84
C TRP A 189 -3.20 5.54 -1.45
N PRO A 190 -4.09 6.50 -1.13
CA PRO A 190 -3.98 7.87 -1.61
C PRO A 190 -2.63 8.52 -1.33
N HIS A 191 -2.04 8.24 -0.16
CA HIS A 191 -0.70 8.70 0.20
C HIS A 191 0.40 8.13 -0.72
N ILE A 192 0.30 6.84 -1.07
CA ILE A 192 1.21 6.21 -2.03
C ILE A 192 0.98 6.75 -3.46
N GLU A 193 -0.28 6.94 -3.85
CA GLU A 193 -0.66 7.48 -5.14
C GLU A 193 -0.09 8.89 -5.36
N GLU A 194 -0.23 9.77 -4.36
CA GLU A 194 0.35 11.12 -4.38
C GLU A 194 1.88 11.07 -4.53
N LYS A 195 2.57 10.23 -3.73
CA LYS A 195 4.03 10.02 -3.84
C LYS A 195 4.43 9.55 -5.24
N LEU A 196 3.66 8.64 -5.83
CA LEU A 196 3.91 8.14 -7.18
C LEU A 196 3.69 9.23 -8.23
N PHE A 197 2.65 10.05 -8.11
CA PHE A 197 2.38 11.15 -9.03
C PHE A 197 3.46 12.22 -8.95
N GLU A 198 3.81 12.68 -7.75
CA GLU A 198 4.89 13.66 -7.55
C GLU A 198 6.21 13.13 -8.10
N ARG A 199 6.52 11.86 -7.86
CA ARG A 199 7.74 11.28 -8.41
C ARG A 199 7.70 11.14 -9.93
N LEU A 200 6.56 10.73 -10.48
CA LEU A 200 6.37 10.60 -11.92
C LEU A 200 6.51 11.96 -12.62
N LYS A 201 6.00 13.06 -12.03
CA LYS A 201 6.23 14.42 -12.51
C LYS A 201 7.71 14.76 -12.56
N ALA A 202 8.45 14.48 -11.48
CA ALA A 202 9.89 14.75 -11.40
C ALA A 202 10.74 13.92 -12.38
N LEU A 203 10.22 12.79 -12.86
CA LEU A 203 10.89 11.88 -13.80
C LEU A 203 10.51 12.13 -15.26
N SER A 204 9.56 13.04 -15.51
CA SER A 204 9.02 13.36 -16.82
C SER A 204 9.68 14.60 -17.40
N ALA A 205 9.84 14.62 -18.73
CA ALA A 205 10.29 15.80 -19.48
C ALA A 205 9.13 16.79 -19.73
N ASP A 206 7.89 16.35 -19.55
CA ASP A 206 6.69 17.15 -19.77
C ASP A 206 6.55 18.24 -18.69
N ASP A 207 6.13 19.44 -19.08
CA ASP A 207 5.62 20.45 -18.16
C ASP A 207 4.18 20.07 -17.75
N PHE A 208 3.93 20.06 -16.44
CA PHE A 208 2.63 19.70 -15.86
C PHE A 208 1.77 20.92 -15.52
N GLY A 209 2.21 22.14 -15.86
CA GLY A 209 1.44 23.40 -15.79
C GLY A 209 0.58 23.53 -14.53
N GLY A 210 1.07 24.23 -13.51
CA GLY A 210 0.59 24.27 -12.10
C GLY A 210 -0.93 24.33 -11.80
N GLY A 211 -1.68 23.30 -12.18
CA GLY A 211 -3.11 23.19 -11.98
C GLY A 211 -3.53 21.72 -12.01
N MET A 212 -3.44 21.06 -10.86
CA MET A 212 -4.36 19.99 -10.52
C MET A 212 -5.35 20.58 -9.50
N GLU A 213 -6.59 20.79 -9.93
CA GLU A 213 -7.70 20.67 -8.99
C GLU A 213 -7.79 19.18 -8.63
N ILE A 214 -7.54 18.89 -7.35
CA ILE A 214 -7.78 17.61 -6.70
C ILE A 214 -9.28 17.49 -6.44
#